data_AF-A0A1F4YKW9-F1
#
_entry.id   AF-A0A1F4YKW9-F1
#
_cell.length_a   1.000
_cell.length_b   1.000
_cell.length_c   1.000
_cell.angle_alpha   90.00
_cell.angle_beta   90.00
_cell.angle_gamma   90.00
#
_symmetry.space_group_name_H-M   'P 1'
#
loop_
_entity.id
_entity.type
_entity.pdbx_description
1 polymer ?
#
loop_
_entity_poly.entity_id
_entity_poly.type
_entity_poly.pdbx_seq_one_letter_code
_entity_poly.pdbx_strand_id
1 'polypeptide(L)' 'MSDLKNALHRDLVSRIGAEKMLDDDTELFSSGLIDSLGVMDLISFIEGKVGCGIMPADITLENFDSIARIVQFVERLIAG' A
#
# COMPACT_ATOMS: atom_id res chain seq x y z
N MET A 1 12.54 -3.83 -4.32
CA MET A 1 11.13 -3.99 -3.91
C MET A 1 10.96 -4.44 -2.47
N SER A 2 11.88 -5.24 -1.94
CA SER A 2 11.92 -5.57 -0.50
C SER A 2 11.90 -4.31 0.40
N ASP A 3 12.57 -3.22 0.01
CA ASP A 3 12.55 -1.96 0.75
C ASP A 3 11.17 -1.29 0.81
N LEU A 4 10.45 -1.23 -0.31
CA LEU A 4 9.09 -0.69 -0.39
C LEU A 4 8.14 -1.50 0.49
N LYS A 5 8.18 -2.83 0.35
CA LYS A 5 7.39 -3.77 1.14
C LYS A 5 7.61 -3.56 2.64
N ASN A 6 8.87 -3.53 3.07
CA ASN A 6 9.22 -3.30 4.48
C ASN A 6 8.77 -1.92 4.97
N ALA A 7 8.80 -0.91 4.10
CA ALA A 7 8.35 0.44 4.44
C ALA A 7 6.82 0.51 4.59
N LEU A 8 6.07 -0.11 3.68
CA LEU A 8 4.62 -0.26 3.76
C LEU A 8 4.20 -1.00 5.03
N HIS A 9 4.86 -2.12 5.32
CA HIS A 9 4.58 -2.91 6.52
C HIS A 9 4.73 -2.09 7.80
N ARG A 10 5.84 -1.36 7.93
CA ARG A 10 6.09 -0.47 9.08
C ARG A 10 5.08 0.67 9.17
N ASP A 11 4.76 1.32 8.06
CA ASP A 11 3.79 2.41 8.01
C ASP A 11 2.40 1.93 8.47
N LEU A 12 1.93 0.82 7.91
CA LEU A 12 0.63 0.23 8.22
C LEU A 12 0.54 -0.23 9.68
N VAL A 13 1.55 -0.93 10.19
CA VAL A 13 1.60 -1.33 11.61
C VAL A 13 1.57 -0.12 12.54
N SER A 14 2.26 0.96 12.18
CA SER A 14 2.25 2.20 12.96
C SER A 14 0.88 2.90 12.95
N ARG A 15 0.11 2.79 11.87
CA ARG A 15 -1.16 3.49 11.67
C ARG A 15 -2.34 2.76 12.30
N ILE A 16 -2.35 1.43 12.19
CA ILE A 16 -3.44 0.58 12.67
C ILE A 16 -3.31 0.31 14.18
N GLY A 17 -2.10 0.45 14.74
CA GLY A 17 -1.85 0.28 16.16
C GLY A 17 -1.57 -1.18 16.55
N ALA A 18 -0.28 -1.52 16.52
CA ALA A 18 0.43 -2.60 17.23
C ALA A 18 0.03 -4.09 17.03
N GLU A 19 1.08 -4.92 16.91
CA GLU A 19 1.14 -6.39 17.13
C GLU A 19 0.28 -7.35 16.31
N LYS A 20 -0.67 -6.88 15.50
CA LYS A 20 -1.29 -7.76 14.50
C LYS A 20 -0.22 -8.20 13.50
N MET A 21 -0.07 -9.52 13.34
CA MET A 21 0.66 -10.13 12.23
C MET A 21 -0.02 -9.68 10.93
N LEU A 22 0.39 -8.53 10.42
CA LEU A 22 -0.02 -8.02 9.14
C LEU A 22 0.74 -8.86 8.11
N ASP A 23 0.04 -9.81 7.52
CA ASP A 23 0.58 -10.60 6.41
C ASP A 23 0.49 -9.78 5.12
N ASP A 24 1.29 -10.15 4.12
CA ASP A 24 1.34 -9.40 2.87
C ASP A 24 0.04 -9.50 2.06
N ASP A 25 -0.69 -10.60 2.26
CA ASP A 25 -1.99 -10.87 1.65
C ASP A 25 -3.16 -10.39 2.53
N THR A 26 -2.88 -9.71 3.64
CA THR A 26 -3.93 -9.12 4.48
C THR A 26 -4.70 -8.08 3.70
N GLU A 27 -6.02 -8.27 3.60
CA GLU A 27 -6.93 -7.28 3.06
C GLU A 27 -6.91 -6.04 3.96
N LEU A 28 -6.70 -4.86 3.38
CA LEU A 28 -6.57 -3.58 4.06
C LEU A 28 -7.86 -2.77 3.93
N PHE A 29 -8.45 -2.78 2.74
CA PHE A 29 -9.66 -2.03 2.42
C PHE A 29 -10.90 -2.88 2.68
N SER A 30 -10.91 -4.11 2.15
CA SER A 30 -12.05 -5.02 2.27
C SER A 30 -12.33 -5.41 3.73
N SER A 31 -11.30 -5.41 4.57
CA SER A 31 -11.39 -5.66 6.01
C SER A 31 -11.73 -4.42 6.85
N GLY A 32 -11.67 -3.22 6.26
CA GLY A 32 -11.83 -1.95 6.97
C GLY A 32 -10.65 -1.57 7.87
N LEU A 33 -9.44 -2.11 7.64
CA LEU A 33 -8.24 -1.69 8.37
C LEU A 33 -7.77 -0.29 7.97
N ILE A 34 -8.08 0.15 6.76
CA ILE A 34 -7.75 1.48 6.25
C ILE A 34 -9.03 2.15 5.71
N ASP A 35 -9.30 3.36 6.19
CA ASP A 35 -10.36 4.23 5.68
C ASP A 35 -9.88 5.08 4.48
N SER A 36 -10.82 5.72 3.78
CA SER A 36 -10.56 6.56 2.59
C SER A 36 -9.49 7.64 2.80
N LEU A 37 -9.36 8.21 4.00
CA LEU A 37 -8.30 9.16 4.33
C LEU A 37 -6.92 8.50 4.43
N GLY A 38 -6.86 7.31 5.04
CA GLY A 38 -5.63 6.54 5.17
C GLY A 38 -5.05 6.13 3.82
N VAL A 39 -5.92 5.90 2.83
CA VAL A 39 -5.56 5.58 1.44
C VAL A 39 -4.82 6.72 0.77
N MET A 40 -5.30 7.96 0.90
CA MET A 40 -4.69 9.13 0.26
C MET A 40 -3.27 9.39 0.79
N ASP A 41 -3.09 9.23 2.09
CA ASP A 41 -1.77 9.28 2.73
C ASP A 41 -0.87 8.11 2.31
N LEU A 42 -1.42 6.89 2.17
CA LEU A 42 -0.68 5.71 1.70
C LEU A 42 -0.18 5.91 0.26
N ILE A 43 -1.02 6.46 -0.61
CA ILE A 43 -0.65 6.82 -1.99
C ILE A 43 0.48 7.84 -1.95
N SER A 44 0.32 8.94 -1.20
CA SER A 44 1.34 9.98 -1.07
C SER A 44 2.68 9.41 -0.56
N PHE A 45 2.63 8.46 0.38
CA PHE A 45 3.81 7.76 0.87
C PHE A 45 4.48 6.93 -0.22
N ILE A 46 3.71 6.15 -0.99
CA ILE A 46 4.23 5.32 -2.08
C ILE A 46 4.85 6.20 -3.17
N GLU A 47 4.13 7.23 -3.63
CA GLU A 47 4.60 8.19 -4.63
C GLU A 47 5.92 8.84 -4.20
N GLY A 48 6.02 9.25 -2.92
CA GLY A 48 7.26 9.79 -2.35
C GLY A 48 8.42 8.80 -2.30
N LYS A 49 8.13 7.48 -2.23
CA LYS A 49 9.16 6.43 -2.24
C LYS A 49 9.65 6.07 -3.64
N VAL A 50 8.77 6.07 -4.63
CA VAL A 50 9.13 5.63 -6.00
C VAL A 50 9.35 6.78 -6.98
N GLY A 51 8.90 7.99 -6.64
CA GLY A 51 9.04 9.17 -7.50
C GLY A 51 8.12 9.17 -8.73
N CYS A 52 7.15 8.25 -8.78
CA CYS A 52 6.14 8.14 -9.83
C CYS A 52 4.77 8.49 -9.25
N GLY A 53 3.96 9.24 -10.02
CA GLY A 53 2.58 9.52 -9.65
C GLY A 53 1.66 8.33 -9.91
N ILE A 54 0.71 8.11 -9.02
CA ILE A 54 -0.31 7.06 -9.12
C ILE A 54 -1.59 7.71 -9.63
N MET A 55 -2.15 7.20 -10.72
CA MET A 55 -3.39 7.76 -11.25
C MET A 55 -4.58 7.31 -10.40
N PRO A 56 -5.61 8.16 -10.21
CA PRO A 56 -6.81 7.77 -9.46
C PRO A 56 -7.50 6.51 -9.98
N ALA A 57 -7.38 6.24 -11.29
CA ALA A 57 -7.94 5.05 -11.92
C ALA A 57 -7.23 3.75 -11.52
N ASP A 58 -5.97 3.82 -11.07
CA ASP A 58 -5.20 2.66 -10.61
C ASP A 58 -5.48 2.30 -9.15
N ILE A 59 -6.14 3.20 -8.40
CA ILE A 59 -6.52 2.99 -7.00
C ILE A 59 -7.76 2.09 -6.94
N THR A 60 -7.54 0.80 -7.16
CA THR A 60 -8.58 -0.23 -7.10
C THR A 60 -8.28 -1.25 -6.00
N LEU A 61 -9.29 -2.00 -5.56
CA LEU A 61 -9.09 -3.10 -4.61
C LEU A 61 -8.13 -4.17 -5.17
N GLU A 62 -8.06 -4.33 -6.49
CA GLU A 62 -7.13 -5.26 -7.12
C GLU A 62 -5.66 -4.83 -6.99
N ASN A 63 -5.39 -3.52 -6.90
CA ASN A 63 -4.04 -2.98 -6.78
C ASN A 63 -3.67 -2.58 -5.34
N PHE A 64 -4.64 -2.16 -4.52
CA PHE A 64 -4.37 -1.52 -3.23
C PHE A 64 -4.90 -2.27 -2.00
N ASP A 65 -5.64 -3.36 -2.16
CA ASP A 65 -6.26 -4.05 -1.02
C ASP A 65 -5.26 -4.85 -0.17
N SER A 66 -4.03 -5.11 -0.63
CA SER A 66 -3.00 -5.77 0.20
C SER A 66 -1.60 -5.26 -0.11
N ILE A 67 -0.65 -5.48 0.81
CA ILE A 67 0.76 -5.08 0.60
C ILE A 67 1.33 -5.78 -0.63
N ALA A 68 1.04 -7.07 -0.81
CA ALA A 68 1.50 -7.83 -1.98
C ALA A 68 1.00 -7.22 -3.30
N ARG A 69 -0.28 -6.84 -3.35
CA ARG A 69 -0.89 -6.19 -4.53
C ARG A 69 -0.27 -4.83 -4.81
N ILE A 70 -0.05 -4.02 -3.77
CA ILE A 70 0.58 -2.70 -3.89
C ILE A 70 1.99 -2.84 -4.44
N VAL A 71 2.79 -3.75 -3.89
CA VAL A 71 4.16 -3.99 -4.37
C VAL A 71 4.16 -4.41 -5.83
N GLN A 72 3.30 -5.36 -6.23
CA GLN A 72 3.19 -5.75 -7.64
C GLN A 72 2.74 -4.61 -8.55
N PHE A 73 1.78 -3.79 -8.11
CA PHE A 73 1.32 -2.63 -8.87
C PHE A 73 2.47 -1.66 -9.10
N VAL A 74 3.22 -1.34 -8.05
CA VAL A 74 4.36 -0.42 -8.14
C VAL A 74 5.48 -0.99 -9.02
N GLU A 75 5.74 -2.30 -8.94
CA GLU A 75 6.66 -2.97 -9.86
C GLU A 75 6.25 -2.82 -11.33
N ARG A 76 4.96 -2.95 -11.63
CA ARG A 76 4.45 -2.70 -12.99
C ARG A 76 4.59 -1.23 -13.39
N LEU A 77 4.32 -0.32 -12.45
CA LEU A 77 4.36 1.12 -12.69
C LEU A 77 5.77 1.62 -13.05
N ILE A 78 6.81 1.11 -12.37
CA ILE A 78 8.19 1.52 -12.63
C ILE A 78 8.88 0.72 -13.75
N ALA A 79 8.32 -0.42 -14.16
CA ALA A 79 8.85 -1.23 -15.26
C ALA A 79 8.37 -0.74 -16.63
N GLY A 80 7.30 0.06 -16.69
CA GLY A 80 6.82 0.74 -17.89
C GLY A 80 7.52 2.06 -18.11
#